data_AF-A0A653YE93-F1
#
_entry.id   AF-A0A653YE93-F1
#
_cell.length_a   1.000
_cell.length_b   1.000
_cell.length_c   1.000
_cell.angle_alpha   90.00
_cell.angle_beta   90.00
_cell.angle_gamma   90.00
#
_symmetry.space_group_name_H-M   'P 1'
#
loop_
_entity.id
_entity.type
_entity.pdbx_description
1 polymer ?
#
loop_
_entity_poly.entity_id
_entity_poly.type
_entity_poly.pdbx_seq_one_letter_code
_entity_poly.pdbx_strand_id
1 'polypeptide(L)'
;MNKQTNPRMPERLNVGVSIFIRKGEQSLWENGIFQNCLYLVMLLKRSPRVKATYLVTGGRTAYSGIAAATALAMVPNIDQDKTMSVGVGGASYQGYAAAAVALNLRVTQNLVLKAGAGTTRSGTVYSANASYRW
;
A
#
# COMPACT_ATOMS: atom_id res chain seq x y z
N MET A 1 -0.18 -46.65 -38.33
CA MET A 1 0.04 -46.28 -36.91
C MET A 1 1.09 -45.18 -36.87
N ASN A 2 0.72 -43.92 -36.63
CA ASN A 2 1.68 -42.86 -36.30
C ASN A 2 0.97 -41.69 -35.62
N LYS A 3 1.01 -41.67 -34.28
CA LYS A 3 0.62 -40.50 -33.49
C LYS A 3 1.83 -39.56 -33.46
N GLN A 4 1.76 -38.44 -34.17
CA GLN A 4 2.69 -37.33 -33.99
C GLN A 4 2.49 -36.75 -32.58
N THR A 5 3.32 -37.16 -31.63
CA THR A 5 3.41 -36.49 -30.33
C THR A 5 4.24 -35.22 -30.52
N ASN A 6 3.59 -34.12 -30.85
CA ASN A 6 4.19 -32.79 -30.73
C ASN A 6 4.35 -32.49 -29.23
N PRO A 7 5.57 -32.39 -28.65
CA PRO A 7 5.70 -31.95 -27.28
C PRO A 7 5.34 -30.47 -27.24
N ARG A 8 4.07 -30.16 -26.94
CA ARG A 8 3.66 -28.80 -26.59
C ARG A 8 4.58 -28.35 -25.45
N MET A 9 5.46 -27.38 -25.73
CA MET A 9 6.25 -26.74 -24.69
C MET A 9 5.30 -26.30 -23.57
N PRO A 10 5.58 -26.63 -22.30
CA PRO A 10 4.74 -26.21 -21.19
C PRO A 10 4.64 -24.68 -21.16
N GLU A 11 3.47 -24.17 -20.78
CA GLU A 11 3.21 -22.74 -20.74
C GLU A 11 4.27 -22.03 -19.86
N ARG A 12 4.88 -20.97 -20.38
CA ARG A 12 5.97 -20.26 -19.71
C ARG A 12 5.48 -19.64 -18.40
N LEU A 13 6.26 -19.80 -17.33
CA LEU A 13 5.87 -19.41 -15.97
C LEU A 13 5.97 -17.89 -15.76
N ASN A 14 4.97 -17.30 -15.10
CA ASN A 14 5.09 -15.95 -14.52
C ASN A 14 5.70 -16.06 -13.13
N VAL A 15 6.77 -15.32 -12.85
CA VAL A 15 7.50 -15.39 -11.58
C VAL A 15 7.41 -14.06 -10.84
N GLY A 16 6.80 -14.06 -9.66
CA GLY A 16 6.85 -12.93 -8.73
C GLY A 16 7.98 -13.10 -7.72
N VAL A 17 8.81 -12.07 -7.54
CA VAL A 17 9.88 -12.06 -6.54
C VAL A 17 9.65 -10.90 -5.57
N SER A 18 9.43 -11.24 -4.31
CA SER A 18 9.29 -10.26 -3.23
C SER A 18 10.62 -10.08 -2.52
N ILE A 19 11.12 -8.84 -2.49
CA ILE A 19 12.35 -8.49 -1.77
C ILE A 19 11.98 -7.55 -0.63
N PHE A 20 12.18 -8.00 0.62
CA PHE A 20 11.97 -7.19 1.80
C PHE A 20 13.28 -6.52 2.22
N ILE A 21 13.31 -5.19 2.18
CA ILE A 21 14.46 -4.40 2.63
C ILE A 21 14.17 -3.90 4.05
N ARG A 22 14.96 -4.36 5.02
CA ARG A 22 14.89 -3.92 6.42
C ARG A 22 15.20 -2.42 6.55
N LYS A 23 14.70 -1.80 7.61
CA LYS A 23 14.97 -0.39 7.94
C LYS A 23 16.31 -0.26 8.68
N GLY A 24 17.06 0.79 8.38
CA GLY A 24 18.35 1.11 9.01
C GLY A 24 19.50 1.18 8.00
N GLU A 25 20.72 1.39 8.52
CA GLU A 25 21.97 1.26 7.76
C GLU A 25 22.08 -0.16 7.21
N GLN A 26 22.13 -0.32 5.88
CA GLN A 26 22.37 -1.61 5.27
C GLN A 26 23.85 -1.94 5.34
N SER A 27 24.16 -3.10 5.91
CA SER A 27 25.53 -3.60 5.89
C SER A 27 26.01 -3.84 4.46
N LEU A 28 27.33 -3.75 4.24
CA LEU A 28 27.95 -4.09 2.96
C LEU A 28 27.57 -5.52 2.50
N TRP A 29 27.43 -6.44 3.46
CA TRP A 29 26.97 -7.81 3.23
C TRP A 29 25.52 -7.87 2.75
N GLU A 30 24.61 -7.12 3.39
CA GLU A 30 23.21 -7.04 2.95
C GLU A 30 23.08 -6.44 1.54
N ASN A 31 23.87 -5.40 1.22
CA ASN A 31 23.93 -4.85 -0.14
C ASN A 31 24.37 -5.89 -1.18
N GLY A 32 25.30 -6.78 -0.83
CA GLY A 32 25.72 -7.89 -1.69
C GLY A 32 24.61 -8.92 -1.92
N ILE A 33 23.86 -9.28 -0.87
CA ILE A 33 22.70 -10.18 -1.00
C ILE A 33 21.64 -9.58 -1.94
N PHE A 34 21.29 -8.30 -1.79
CA PHE A 34 20.29 -7.67 -2.65
C PHE A 34 20.74 -7.61 -4.12
N GLN A 35 22.02 -7.36 -4.39
CA GLN A 35 22.58 -7.42 -5.75
C GLN A 35 22.48 -8.82 -6.35
N ASN A 36 22.80 -9.86 -5.58
CA ASN A 36 22.67 -11.25 -6.02
C ASN A 36 21.21 -11.63 -6.31
N CYS A 37 20.26 -11.20 -5.47
CA CYS A 37 18.84 -11.43 -5.70
C CYS A 37 18.34 -10.72 -6.98
N LEU A 38 18.78 -9.47 -7.21
CA LEU A 38 18.45 -8.75 -8.44
C LEU A 38 19.08 -9.40 -9.67
N TYR A 39 20.31 -9.90 -9.58
CA TYR A 39 20.94 -10.66 -10.66
C TYR A 39 20.17 -11.94 -10.97
N LEU A 40 19.71 -12.68 -9.96
CA LEU A 40 18.85 -13.85 -10.16
C LEU A 40 17.54 -13.47 -10.88
N VAL A 41 16.91 -12.35 -10.51
CA VAL A 41 15.72 -11.83 -11.22
C VAL A 41 16.03 -11.54 -12.70
N MET A 42 17.21 -10.97 -13.00
CA MET A 42 17.64 -10.77 -14.39
C MET A 42 17.87 -12.08 -15.14
N LEU A 43 18.42 -13.10 -14.47
CA LEU A 43 18.58 -14.45 -15.04
C LEU A 43 17.23 -15.11 -15.32
N LEU A 44 16.29 -15.01 -14.38
CA LEU A 44 14.93 -15.52 -14.56
C LEU A 44 14.25 -14.85 -15.76
N LYS A 45 14.40 -13.54 -15.92
CA LYS A 45 13.86 -12.80 -17.06
C LYS A 45 14.44 -13.25 -18.42
N ARG A 46 15.67 -13.76 -18.45
CA ARG A 46 16.31 -14.31 -19.67
C ARG A 46 16.04 -15.81 -19.88
N SER A 47 15.47 -16.50 -18.91
CA SER A 47 15.21 -17.93 -19.01
C SER A 47 14.12 -18.22 -20.06
N PRO A 48 14.34 -19.16 -20.99
CA PRO A 48 13.35 -19.52 -22.01
C PRO A 48 12.07 -20.15 -21.40
N ARG A 49 12.12 -20.53 -20.12
CA ARG A 49 11.00 -21.10 -19.36
C ARG A 49 10.13 -20.06 -18.66
N VAL A 50 10.58 -18.81 -18.55
CA VAL A 50 9.88 -17.74 -17.82
C VAL A 50 9.27 -16.78 -18.82
N LYS A 51 7.99 -16.46 -18.63
CA LYS A 51 7.24 -15.51 -19.46
C LYS A 51 7.53 -14.07 -19.02
N ALA A 52 7.44 -13.83 -17.72
CA ALA A 52 7.64 -12.53 -17.11
C ALA A 52 8.13 -12.69 -15.68
N THR A 53 8.91 -11.71 -15.22
CA THR A 53 9.35 -11.62 -13.83
C THR A 53 8.91 -10.28 -13.26
N TYR A 54 8.28 -10.29 -12.08
CA TYR A 54 7.73 -9.12 -11.41
C TYR A 54 8.44 -8.93 -10.08
N LEU A 55 8.96 -7.72 -9.84
CA LEU A 55 9.41 -7.34 -8.50
C LEU A 55 8.20 -6.87 -7.70
N VAL A 56 7.87 -7.60 -6.64
CA VAL A 56 6.75 -7.30 -5.76
C VAL A 56 7.29 -6.61 -4.52
N THR A 57 7.13 -5.29 -4.47
CA THR A 57 7.53 -4.49 -3.30
C THR A 57 6.43 -4.61 -2.24
N GLY A 58 6.70 -5.33 -1.15
CA GLY A 58 5.82 -5.42 0.02
C GLY A 58 6.38 -4.62 1.20
N GLY A 59 5.67 -3.56 1.63
CA GLY A 59 5.83 -3.06 3.00
C GLY A 59 5.82 -1.54 3.17
N ARG A 60 6.57 -0.77 2.36
CA ARG A 60 6.73 0.67 2.62
C ARG A 60 5.45 1.48 2.42
N THR A 61 4.75 1.24 1.32
CA THR A 61 3.45 1.85 1.02
C THR A 61 2.35 1.36 1.97
N ALA A 62 2.46 0.13 2.47
CA ALA A 62 1.50 -0.42 3.44
C ALA A 62 1.65 0.27 4.81
N TYR A 63 2.88 0.45 5.32
CA TYR A 63 3.11 1.13 6.59
C TYR A 63 2.76 2.61 6.55
N SER A 64 3.02 3.28 5.42
CA SER A 64 2.54 4.65 5.23
C SER A 64 1.01 4.73 5.14
N GLY A 65 0.37 3.73 4.51
CA GLY A 65 -1.09 3.62 4.47
C GLY A 65 -1.71 3.48 5.87
N ILE A 66 -1.12 2.63 6.72
CA ILE A 66 -1.55 2.47 8.13
C ILE A 66 -1.39 3.79 8.88
N ALA A 67 -0.23 4.44 8.78
CA ALA A 67 -0.01 5.73 9.45
C ALA A 67 -1.05 6.78 9.01
N ALA A 68 -1.35 6.89 7.71
CA ALA A 68 -2.36 7.82 7.21
C ALA A 68 -3.79 7.46 7.67
N ALA A 69 -4.15 6.19 7.70
CA ALA A 69 -5.44 5.73 8.21
C ALA A 69 -5.61 6.04 9.71
N THR A 70 -4.56 5.81 10.51
CA THR A 70 -4.55 6.17 11.93
C THR A 70 -4.66 7.68 12.12
N ALA A 71 -3.96 8.48 11.30
CA ALA A 71 -4.08 9.93 11.34
C ALA A 71 -5.52 10.40 11.04
N LEU A 72 -6.18 9.81 10.02
CA LEU A 72 -7.58 10.09 9.69
C LEU A 72 -8.56 9.71 10.81
N ALA A 73 -8.28 8.61 11.52
CA ALA A 73 -9.10 8.18 12.66
C ALA A 73 -9.04 9.15 13.84
N MET A 74 -7.92 9.87 14.00
CA MET A 74 -7.74 10.89 15.04
C MET A 74 -8.34 12.25 14.67
N VAL A 75 -8.86 12.42 13.44
CA VAL A 75 -9.54 13.67 13.06
C VAL A 75 -10.85 13.80 13.85
N PRO A 76 -11.04 14.87 14.64
CA PRO A 76 -12.21 15.03 15.49
C PRO A 76 -13.52 15.03 14.69
N ASN A 77 -14.58 14.54 15.33
CA ASN A 77 -15.92 14.51 14.76
C ASN A 77 -16.61 15.87 14.89
N ILE A 78 -17.77 16.02 14.25
CA ILE A 78 -18.59 17.22 14.31
C ILE A 78 -19.31 17.38 15.66
N ASP A 79 -19.26 18.60 16.23
CA ASP A 79 -19.98 18.95 17.47
C ASP A 79 -21.51 18.90 17.28
N GLN A 80 -22.27 18.79 18.38
CA GLN A 80 -23.73 18.65 18.34
C GLN A 80 -24.45 19.84 17.72
N ASP A 81 -23.89 21.05 17.79
CA ASP A 81 -24.55 22.27 17.28
C ASP A 81 -23.99 22.78 15.96
N LYS A 82 -23.07 22.04 15.32
CA LYS A 82 -22.41 22.46 14.07
C LYS A 82 -22.85 21.60 12.89
N THR A 83 -22.96 22.25 11.72
CA THR A 83 -23.32 21.64 10.43
C THR A 83 -22.11 21.20 9.60
N MET A 84 -20.94 21.78 9.87
CA MET A 84 -19.66 21.40 9.28
C MET A 84 -18.55 21.45 10.31
N SER A 85 -17.57 20.53 10.21
CA SER A 85 -16.29 20.64 10.91
C SER A 85 -15.13 20.24 10.00
N VAL A 86 -13.98 20.88 10.21
CA VAL A 86 -12.72 20.52 9.58
C VAL A 86 -11.77 20.16 10.70
N GLY A 87 -11.04 19.07 10.55
CA GLY A 87 -10.05 18.66 11.53
C GLY A 87 -8.80 18.10 10.88
N VAL A 88 -7.72 18.11 11.66
CA VAL A 88 -6.41 17.60 11.28
C VAL A 88 -6.01 16.54 12.29
N GLY A 89 -5.42 15.44 11.82
CA GLY A 89 -4.92 14.36 12.64
C GLY A 89 -3.48 14.01 12.25
N GLY A 90 -2.69 13.59 13.22
CA GLY A 90 -1.31 13.15 13.02
C GLY A 90 -1.12 11.75 13.58
N ALA A 91 -0.30 10.94 12.93
CA ALA A 91 0.09 9.63 13.44
C ALA A 91 1.48 9.24 12.96
N SER A 92 2.12 8.34 13.70
CA SER A 92 3.33 7.67 13.24
C SER A 92 3.24 6.16 13.44
N TYR A 93 3.74 5.39 12.47
CA TYR A 93 3.75 3.94 12.54
C TYR A 93 5.05 3.38 11.97
N GLN A 94 5.78 2.61 12.80
CA GLN A 94 7.06 1.99 12.44
C GLN A 94 8.10 2.99 11.88
N GLY A 95 8.03 4.29 12.20
CA GLY A 95 8.92 5.32 11.62
C GLY A 95 8.41 5.99 10.34
N TYR A 96 7.17 5.71 9.92
CA TYR A 96 6.45 6.52 8.93
C TYR A 96 5.51 7.48 9.64
N ALA A 97 5.73 8.78 9.46
CA ALA A 97 4.82 9.82 9.92
C ALA A 97 3.75 10.13 8.85
N ALA A 98 2.56 10.46 9.31
CA ALA A 98 1.42 10.83 8.50
C ALA A 98 0.68 12.02 9.11
N ALA A 99 0.17 12.88 8.24
CA ALA A 99 -0.75 13.94 8.59
C ALA A 99 -2.03 13.76 7.76
N ALA A 100 -3.17 14.06 8.33
CA ALA A 100 -4.45 13.91 7.66
C ALA A 100 -5.35 15.09 7.91
N VAL A 101 -6.18 15.41 6.93
CA VAL A 101 -7.25 16.42 7.04
C VAL A 101 -8.55 15.72 6.67
N ALA A 102 -9.61 15.97 7.45
CA ALA A 102 -10.94 15.55 7.09
C ALA A 102 -11.98 16.63 7.31
N LEU A 103 -13.01 16.58 6.49
CA LEU A 103 -14.21 17.38 6.53
C LEU A 103 -15.35 16.49 7.03
N ASN A 104 -16.07 16.93 8.04
CA ASN A 104 -17.31 16.32 8.47
C ASN A 104 -18.47 17.28 8.12
N LEU A 105 -19.55 16.75 7.57
CA LEU A 105 -20.73 17.48 7.15
C LEU A 105 -21.96 16.81 7.74
N ARG A 106 -22.79 17.57 8.45
CA ARG A 106 -24.11 17.11 8.88
C ARG A 106 -25.13 17.54 7.84
N VAL A 107 -25.61 16.58 7.06
CA VAL A 107 -26.60 16.82 6.00
C VAL A 107 -27.99 16.98 6.60
N THR A 108 -28.32 16.14 7.59
CA THR A 108 -29.59 16.16 8.33
C THR A 108 -29.30 15.94 9.82
N GLN A 109 -30.26 16.21 10.73
CA GLN A 109 -30.11 15.94 12.17
C GLN A 109 -29.76 14.47 12.51
N ASN A 110 -30.00 13.57 11.56
CA ASN A 110 -29.81 12.14 11.67
C ASN A 110 -28.70 11.61 10.76
N LEU A 111 -28.11 12.43 9.86
CA LEU A 111 -27.13 11.99 8.87
C LEU A 111 -25.87 12.85 8.90
N VAL A 112 -24.73 12.23 9.20
CA VAL A 112 -23.40 12.84 9.15
C VAL A 112 -22.54 12.13 8.11
N LEU A 113 -21.83 12.89 7.29
CA LEU A 113 -20.86 12.43 6.33
C LEU A 113 -19.47 12.92 6.75
N LYS A 114 -18.44 12.11 6.51
CA LYS A 114 -17.03 12.47 6.68
C LYS A 114 -16.29 12.12 5.40
N ALA A 115 -15.42 13.00 4.95
CA ALA A 115 -14.48 12.74 3.87
C ALA A 115 -13.12 13.31 4.25
N GLY A 116 -12.05 12.59 3.97
CA GLY A 116 -10.70 13.04 4.34
C GLY A 116 -9.60 12.47 3.48
N ALA A 117 -8.44 13.10 3.57
CA ALA A 117 -7.22 12.65 2.94
C ALA A 117 -6.06 12.67 3.95
N GLY A 118 -5.30 11.58 4.00
CA GLY A 118 -4.09 11.43 4.77
C GLY A 118 -2.87 11.40 3.85
N THR A 119 -1.87 12.23 4.10
CA THR A 119 -0.61 12.26 3.36
C THR A 119 0.55 11.72 4.19
N THR A 120 1.47 11.05 3.51
CA THR A 120 2.73 10.53 4.05
C THR A 120 3.85 10.78 3.05
N ARG A 121 5.10 10.51 3.45
CA ARG A 121 6.25 10.54 2.51
C ARG A 121 6.15 9.55 1.34
N SER A 122 5.30 8.53 1.43
CA SER A 122 5.23 7.44 0.43
C SER A 122 3.91 7.38 -0.34
N GLY A 123 2.96 8.29 -0.06
CA GLY A 123 1.67 8.32 -0.76
C GLY A 123 0.55 8.97 0.05
N THR A 124 -0.61 9.08 -0.60
CA THR A 124 -1.84 9.67 -0.06
C THR A 124 -2.94 8.63 0.04
N VAL A 125 -3.69 8.66 1.14
CA VAL A 125 -4.86 7.82 1.42
C VAL A 125 -6.09 8.70 1.43
N TYR A 126 -7.18 8.26 0.81
CA TYR A 126 -8.48 8.94 0.86
C TYR A 126 -9.47 8.08 1.64
N SER A 127 -10.33 8.70 2.42
CA SER A 127 -11.40 8.02 3.15
C SER A 127 -12.71 8.79 3.09
N ALA A 128 -13.81 8.06 3.13
CA ALA A 128 -15.15 8.60 3.27
C ALA A 128 -15.99 7.70 4.19
N ASN A 129 -16.88 8.29 4.96
CA ASN A 129 -17.75 7.64 5.93
C ASN A 129 -19.11 8.35 5.98
N ALA A 130 -20.16 7.60 6.31
CA ALA A 130 -21.47 8.12 6.62
C ALA A 130 -21.98 7.46 7.91
N SER A 131 -22.68 8.21 8.76
CA SER A 131 -23.36 7.68 9.94
C SER A 131 -24.80 8.19 9.99
N TYR A 132 -25.72 7.28 10.32
CA TYR A 132 -27.14 7.56 10.48
C TYR A 132 -27.59 7.23 11.91
N ARG A 133 -28.39 8.10 12.51
CA ARG A 133 -28.97 7.92 13.85
C ARG A 133 -30.49 7.83 13.75
N TRP A 134 -31.08 6.78 14.31
CA TRP A 134 -32.53 6.64 14.46
C TRP A 134 -33.02 7.23 15.78
#